data_AF-A0A2M8NTH5-F1
#
_entry.id   AF-A0A2M8NTH5-F1
#
_cell.length_a   1.000
_cell.length_b   1.000
_cell.length_c   1.000
_cell.angle_alpha   90.00
_cell.angle_beta   90.00
_cell.angle_gamma   90.00
#
_symmetry.space_group_name_H-M   'P 1'
#
loop_
_entity.id
_entity.type
_entity.pdbx_description
1 polymer ?
#
loop_
_entity_poly.entity_id
_entity_poly.type
_entity_poly.pdbx_seq_one_letter_code
_entity_poly.pdbx_strand_id
1 'polypeptide(L)'
;EPTGSLDSASTETVMQALRDVQRELHTTIIIVTHSPDIAANVDRVITLVDGLIAEDTNPLASAELTAIKLLKEKRSTGEWQSIHQ
;
A
#
# COMPACT_ATOMS: atom_id res chain seq x y z
N GLU A 1 -6.29 11.27 -14.59
CA GLU A 1 -6.52 10.03 -13.83
C GLU A 1 -6.90 8.91 -14.81
N PRO A 2 -6.10 7.84 -14.97
CA PRO A 2 -6.41 6.75 -15.90
C PRO A 2 -7.21 5.58 -15.28
N THR A 3 -7.36 5.54 -13.95
CA THR A 3 -7.99 4.40 -13.22
C THR A 3 -9.38 4.70 -12.65
N GLY A 4 -9.92 5.90 -12.83
CA GLY A 4 -11.16 6.36 -12.19
C GLY A 4 -12.46 5.63 -12.59
N SER A 5 -12.39 4.63 -13.49
CA SER A 5 -13.53 3.82 -13.94
C SER A 5 -13.31 2.30 -13.79
N LEU A 6 -12.23 1.87 -13.14
CA LEU A 6 -11.91 0.45 -12.98
C LEU A 6 -12.50 -0.10 -11.69
N ASP A 7 -13.03 -1.33 -11.72
CA ASP A 7 -13.36 -2.07 -10.51
C ASP A 7 -12.08 -2.52 -9.77
N SER A 8 -12.23 -3.06 -8.56
CA SER A 8 -11.10 -3.45 -7.71
C SER A 8 -10.21 -4.50 -8.36
N ALA A 9 -10.78 -5.48 -9.05
CA ALA A 9 -10.04 -6.54 -9.74
C ALA A 9 -9.23 -6.00 -10.93
N SER A 10 -9.83 -5.11 -11.70
CA SER A 10 -9.18 -4.46 -12.83
C SER A 10 -8.06 -3.51 -12.36
N THR A 11 -8.27 -2.84 -11.24
CA THR A 11 -7.27 -1.98 -10.60
C THR A 11 -6.03 -2.78 -10.19
N GLU A 12 -6.22 -3.94 -9.56
CA GLU A 12 -5.10 -4.80 -9.16
C GLU A 12 -4.29 -5.31 -10.35
N THR A 13 -4.97 -5.69 -11.44
CA THR A 13 -4.30 -6.12 -12.68
C THR A 13 -3.43 -5.00 -13.27
N VAL A 14 -3.95 -3.77 -13.32
CA VAL A 14 -3.19 -2.61 -13.80
C VAL A 14 -2.00 -2.30 -12.89
N MET A 15 -2.20 -2.30 -11.57
CA MET A 15 -1.13 -2.06 -10.61
C MET A 15 -0.02 -3.11 -10.71
N GLN A 16 -0.38 -4.37 -10.97
CA GLN A 16 0.59 -5.42 -11.19
C GLN A 16 1.42 -5.17 -12.45
N ALA A 17 0.78 -4.84 -13.58
CA ALA A 17 1.48 -4.51 -14.81
C ALA A 17 2.44 -3.32 -14.64
N LEU A 18 2.02 -2.28 -13.90
CA LEU A 18 2.88 -1.14 -13.58
C LEU A 18 4.09 -1.58 -12.74
N ARG A 19 3.88 -2.40 -11.71
CA ARG A 19 4.99 -2.95 -10.91
C ARG A 19 5.96 -3.78 -11.75
N ASP A 20 5.46 -4.54 -12.72
CA ASP A 20 6.30 -5.34 -13.60
C ASP A 20 7.19 -4.43 -14.46
N VAL A 21 6.61 -3.37 -15.05
CA VAL A 21 7.35 -2.35 -15.81
C VAL A 21 8.38 -1.62 -14.95
N GLN A 22 8.02 -1.23 -13.72
CA GLN A 22 8.93 -0.61 -12.78
C GLN A 22 10.19 -1.48 -12.56
N ARG A 23 9.99 -2.79 -12.33
CA ARG A 23 11.07 -3.75 -12.07
C ARG A 23 11.90 -4.02 -13.31
N GLU A 24 11.28 -4.19 -14.47
CA GLU A 24 11.97 -4.47 -15.73
C GLU A 24 12.83 -3.28 -16.17
N LEU A 25 12.24 -2.08 -16.14
CA LEU A 25 12.88 -0.86 -16.65
C LEU A 25 13.66 -0.09 -15.58
N HIS A 26 13.66 -0.55 -14.32
CA HIS A 26 14.31 0.12 -13.19
C HIS A 26 13.93 1.60 -13.06
N THR A 27 12.63 1.88 -13.23
CA THR A 27 12.10 3.25 -13.27
C THR A 27 11.19 3.54 -12.08
N THR A 28 10.97 4.82 -11.78
CA THR A 28 10.00 5.25 -10.77
C THR A 28 8.65 5.50 -11.44
N ILE A 29 7.58 4.95 -10.86
CA ILE A 29 6.21 5.18 -11.32
C ILE A 29 5.53 6.13 -10.33
N ILE A 30 4.95 7.20 -10.88
CA ILE A 30 4.12 8.15 -10.13
C ILE A 30 2.68 7.98 -10.60
N ILE A 31 1.77 7.75 -9.65
CA ILE A 31 0.33 7.58 -9.91
C ILE A 31 -0.40 8.73 -9.23
N VAL A 32 -1.23 9.43 -9.98
CA VAL A 32 -2.18 10.41 -9.44
C VAL A 32 -3.54 9.74 -9.39
N THR A 33 -4.10 9.62 -8.18
CA THR A 33 -5.35 8.90 -7.92
C THR A 33 -6.10 9.49 -6.73
N HIS A 34 -7.42 9.39 -6.74
CA HIS A 34 -8.28 9.61 -5.56
C HIS A 34 -8.68 8.30 -4.86
N SER A 35 -8.22 7.14 -5.35
CA SER A 35 -8.55 5.83 -4.77
C SER A 35 -7.73 5.53 -3.50
N PRO A 36 -8.39 5.35 -2.34
CA PRO A 36 -7.71 4.94 -1.10
C PRO A 36 -7.10 3.55 -1.21
N ASP A 37 -7.73 2.65 -1.97
CA ASP A 37 -7.26 1.26 -2.15
C ASP A 37 -5.91 1.23 -2.87
N ILE A 38 -5.73 2.06 -3.91
CA ILE A 38 -4.42 2.20 -4.57
C ILE A 38 -3.42 2.82 -3.60
N ALA A 39 -3.81 3.89 -2.90
CA ALA A 39 -2.92 4.59 -1.96
C ALA A 39 -2.42 3.66 -0.83
N ALA A 40 -3.23 2.72 -0.37
CA ALA A 40 -2.83 1.73 0.65
C ALA A 40 -1.78 0.72 0.16
N ASN A 41 -1.61 0.56 -1.17
CA ASN A 41 -0.82 -0.51 -1.79
C ASN A 41 0.43 0.00 -2.54
N VAL A 42 0.99 1.13 -2.12
CA VAL A 42 2.20 1.74 -2.70
C VAL A 42 3.22 2.13 -1.62
N ASP A 43 4.47 2.31 -2.02
CA ASP A 43 5.57 2.61 -1.11
C ASP A 43 5.47 4.00 -0.46
N ARG A 44 4.91 4.98 -1.17
CA ARG A 44 4.83 6.37 -0.72
C ARG A 44 3.56 7.04 -1.22
N VAL A 45 2.90 7.79 -0.34
CA VAL A 45 1.72 8.60 -0.66
C VAL A 45 2.01 10.04 -0.28
N ILE A 46 1.88 10.94 -1.25
CA ILE A 46 1.96 12.39 -1.04
C ILE A 46 0.58 12.97 -1.27
N THR A 47 -0.02 13.51 -0.21
CA THR A 47 -1.33 14.19 -0.29
C THR A 47 -1.11 15.66 -0.56
N LEU A 48 -1.73 16.17 -1.62
CA LEU A 48 -1.69 17.58 -1.97
C LEU A 48 -3.02 18.26 -1.62
N VAL A 49 -2.95 19.43 -0.98
CA VAL A 49 -4.09 20.31 -0.69
C VAL A 49 -3.71 21.72 -1.09
N ASP A 50 -4.51 22.35 -1.94
CA ASP A 50 -4.28 23.71 -2.47
C ASP A 50 -2.87 23.93 -3.05
N GLY A 51 -2.33 22.90 -3.73
CA GLY A 51 -0.99 22.93 -4.34
C GLY A 51 0.18 22.76 -3.37
N LEU A 52 -0.10 22.53 -2.08
CA LEU A 52 0.88 22.28 -1.04
C LEU A 52 0.86 20.81 -0.60
N ILE A 53 2.01 20.31 -0.14
CA ILE A 53 2.09 18.98 0.48
C ILE A 53 1.45 19.07 1.86
N ALA A 54 0.33 18.39 2.03
CA ALA A 54 -0.36 18.25 3.31
C ALA A 54 0.16 17.06 4.11
N GLU A 55 0.53 15.97 3.43
CA GLU A 55 0.99 14.74 4.06
C GLU A 55 1.96 13.97 3.15
N ASP A 56 2.90 13.25 3.75
CA ASP A 56 3.85 12.36 3.09
C ASP A 56 4.05 11.12 3.95
N THR A 57 3.54 9.97 3.49
CA THR A 57 3.49 8.72 4.26
C THR A 57 4.05 7.54 3.47
N ASN A 58 4.42 6.48 4.21
CA ASN A 58 4.73 5.15 3.67
C ASN A 58 3.71 4.14 4.22
N PRO A 59 2.59 3.92 3.51
CA PRO A 59 1.49 3.07 3.99
C PRO A 59 1.92 1.63 4.28
N LEU A 60 2.78 1.05 3.45
CA LEU A 60 3.26 -0.32 3.62
C LEU A 60 4.09 -0.47 4.90
N ALA A 61 5.01 0.46 5.16
CA ALA A 61 5.79 0.45 6.41
C ALA A 61 4.90 0.63 7.65
N SER A 62 3.88 1.50 7.56
CA SER A 62 2.91 1.68 8.65
C SER A 62 2.09 0.41 8.92
N ALA A 63 1.67 -0.28 7.87
CA ALA A 63 0.92 -1.54 7.96
C ALA A 63 1.78 -2.66 8.58
N GLU A 64 3.05 -2.79 8.16
CA GLU A 64 4.01 -3.76 8.71
C GLU A 64 4.23 -3.55 10.21
N LEU A 65 4.47 -2.31 10.64
CA LEU A 65 4.65 -1.97 12.04
C LEU A 65 3.42 -2.30 12.88
N THR A 66 2.23 -2.04 12.33
CA THR A 66 0.95 -2.35 12.98
C THR A 66 0.78 -3.86 13.15
N ALA A 67 1.05 -4.63 12.09
CA ALA A 67 1.00 -6.09 12.15
C ALA A 67 1.98 -6.66 13.18
N ILE A 68 3.24 -6.18 13.19
CA ILE A 68 4.25 -6.60 14.17
C ILE A 68 3.80 -6.29 15.60
N LYS A 69 3.22 -5.12 15.83
CA LYS A 69 2.71 -4.74 17.15
C LYS A 69 1.58 -5.68 17.61
N LEU A 70 0.61 -5.96 16.75
CA LEU A 70 -0.49 -6.89 17.02
C LEU A 70 0.03 -8.30 17.32
N LEU A 71 1.02 -8.78 16.56
CA LEU A 71 1.61 -10.10 16.82
C LEU A 71 2.34 -10.16 18.17
N LYS A 72 3.04 -9.08 18.56
CA LYS A 72 3.70 -8.98 19.87
C LYS A 72 2.68 -8.96 21.02
N GLU A 73 1.58 -8.24 20.85
CA GLU A 73 0.49 -8.17 21.82
C GLU A 73 -0.17 -9.53 22.01
N LYS A 74 -0.58 -10.20 20.92
CA LYS A 74 -1.16 -11.55 20.99
C LYS A 74 -0.21 -12.58 21.62
N ARG A 75 1.10 -12.44 21.41
CA ARG A 75 2.10 -13.28 22.08
C ARG A 75 2.18 -12.98 23.58
N SER A 76 2.05 -11.71 23.98
CA SER A 76 2.07 -11.31 25.39
C SER A 76 0.81 -11.71 26.16
N THR A 77 -0.34 -11.78 25.49
CA THR A 77 -1.62 -12.18 26.08
C THR A 77 -1.82 -13.70 26.11
N GLY A 78 -0.94 -14.47 25.47
CA GLY A 78 -1.05 -15.94 25.39
C GLY A 78 -2.10 -16.45 24.39
N GLU A 79 -2.68 -15.57 23.58
CA GLU A 79 -3.66 -15.92 22.53
C GLU A 79 -3.02 -16.54 21.27
N TRP A 80 -1.69 -16.64 21.24
CA TRP A 80 -0.95 -17.28 20.15
C TRP A 80 -1.14 -18.80 20.18
N GLN A 81 -1.99 -19.33 19.30
CA GLN A 81 -2.00 -20.75 19.01
C GLN A 81 -0.88 -21.08 18.03
N SER A 82 0.09 -21.89 18.48
CA SER A 82 1.17 -22.38 17.64
C SER A 82 0.58 -23.20 16.49
N ILE A 83 0.71 -22.71 15.25
CA ILE A 83 0.43 -23.53 14.07
C ILE A 83 1.62 -24.47 13.91
N HIS A 84 1.63 -25.57 14.66
CA HIS A 84 2.50 -26.70 14.37
C HIS A 84 1.84 -27.52 13.27
N GLN A 85 2.47 -27.57 12.10
CA GLN A 85 2.31 -28.65 11.13
C GLN A 85 3.69 -29.09 10.65
#